data_AF-A0A936T5H9-F1
#
_entry.id   AF-A0A936T5H9-F1
#
_cell.length_a   1.000
_cell.length_b   1.000
_cell.length_c   1.000
_cell.angle_alpha   90.00
_cell.angle_beta   90.00
_cell.angle_gamma   90.00
#
_symmetry.space_group_name_H-M   'P 1'
#
loop_
_entity.id
_entity.type
_entity.pdbx_description
1 polymer ?
#
loop_
_entity_poly.entity_id
_entity_poly.type
_entity_poly.pdbx_seq_one_letter_code
_entity_poly.pdbx_strand_id
1 'polypeptide(L)'
;MNVSLFLIGIGKILFGILVGAAGVWMGARVLERLLRTGEMDAELEKGNAAAAVLAAAGLLSLGLLAKHAVTATFSAIDFLIRGRQVEAPLLGKLALYGIAHAALSLAVGAATLAIGTFLFSRLTRGVDEIAQIRKGNVAPAIVLGTVMIVIALVVAPGLETALDGLLPLPTLARDEVVAPS
;
A
#
# COMPACT_ATOMS: atom_id res chain seq x y z
N MET A 1 25.36 -24.07 4.19
CA MET A 1 24.41 -22.95 4.31
C MET A 1 24.57 -22.03 3.10
N ASN A 2 23.48 -21.62 2.45
CA ASN A 2 23.56 -20.69 1.33
C ASN A 2 23.59 -19.25 1.86
N VAL A 3 24.79 -18.71 2.04
CA VAL A 3 25.02 -17.38 2.65
C VAL A 3 24.38 -16.27 1.82
N SER A 4 24.40 -16.39 0.48
CA SER A 4 23.78 -15.40 -0.42
C SER A 4 22.27 -15.34 -0.24
N LEU A 5 21.59 -16.49 -0.20
CA LEU A 5 20.14 -16.54 0.05
C LEU A 5 19.78 -15.99 1.43
N PHE A 6 20.62 -16.27 2.45
CA PHE A 6 20.42 -15.75 3.79
C PHE A 6 20.51 -14.21 3.83
N LEU A 7 21.54 -13.61 3.22
CA LEU A 7 21.70 -12.15 3.16
C LEU A 7 20.58 -11.47 2.36
N ILE A 8 20.16 -12.07 1.23
CA ILE A 8 18.99 -11.59 0.46
C ILE A 8 17.73 -11.61 1.33
N GLY A 9 17.53 -12.70 2.09
CA GLY A 9 16.41 -12.82 3.03
C GLY A 9 16.41 -11.69 4.08
N ILE A 10 17.57 -11.39 4.69
CA ILE A 10 17.70 -10.26 5.62
C ILE A 10 17.35 -8.93 4.94
N GLY A 11 17.86 -8.69 3.73
CA GLY A 11 17.54 -7.47 2.98
C GLY A 11 16.04 -7.33 2.69
N LYS A 12 15.39 -8.43 2.29
CA LYS A 12 13.93 -8.48 2.07
C LYS A 12 13.15 -8.17 3.35
N ILE A 13 13.55 -8.75 4.49
CA ILE A 13 12.93 -8.48 5.80
C ILE A 13 13.06 -7.00 6.17
N LEU A 14 14.28 -6.44 6.08
CA LEU A 14 14.52 -5.03 6.39
C LEU A 14 13.68 -4.11 5.50
N PHE A 15 13.62 -4.38 4.19
CA PHE A 15 12.78 -3.64 3.27
C PHE A 15 11.30 -3.73 3.63
N GLY A 16 10.79 -4.93 3.93
CA GLY A 16 9.39 -5.12 4.35
C GLY A 16 9.04 -4.35 5.62
N ILE A 17 9.95 -4.32 6.61
CA ILE A 17 9.79 -3.53 7.84
C ILE A 17 9.73 -2.04 7.51
N LEU A 18 10.64 -1.53 6.67
CA LEU A 18 10.69 -0.12 6.28
C LEU A 18 9.42 0.32 5.54
N VAL A 19 8.98 -0.46 4.55
CA VAL A 19 7.75 -0.16 3.79
C VAL A 19 6.52 -0.27 4.68
N GLY A 20 6.46 -1.26 5.57
CA GLY A 20 5.37 -1.40 6.54
C GLY A 20 5.30 -0.20 7.49
N ALA A 21 6.43 0.20 8.08
CA ALA A 21 6.51 1.36 8.97
C ALA A 21 6.15 2.67 8.23
N ALA A 22 6.65 2.86 7.01
CA ALA A 22 6.31 4.00 6.17
C ALA A 22 4.82 4.03 5.82
N GLY A 23 4.23 2.87 5.51
CA GLY A 23 2.80 2.74 5.23
C GLY A 23 1.92 3.09 6.44
N VAL A 24 2.29 2.63 7.64
CA VAL A 24 1.61 2.99 8.89
C VAL A 24 1.73 4.49 9.16
N TRP A 25 2.94 5.04 9.12
CA TRP A 25 3.19 6.46 9.38
C TRP A 25 2.44 7.36 8.40
N MET A 26 2.54 7.07 7.10
CA MET A 26 1.85 7.84 6.08
C MET A 26 0.33 7.66 6.19
N GLY A 27 -0.13 6.47 6.61
CA GLY A 27 -1.54 6.21 6.81
C GLY A 27 -2.18 7.02 7.91
N ALA A 28 -1.52 7.10 9.07
CA ALA A 28 -1.90 8.01 10.12
C ALA A 28 -2.01 9.44 9.57
N ARG A 29 -0.99 9.90 8.83
CA ARG A 29 -0.95 11.26 8.28
C ARG A 29 -2.03 11.55 7.24
N VAL A 30 -2.35 10.58 6.37
CA VAL A 30 -3.40 10.70 5.36
C VAL A 30 -4.78 10.71 6.02
N LEU A 31 -5.01 9.83 6.99
CA LEU A 31 -6.25 9.78 7.76
C LEU A 31 -6.50 11.10 8.51
N GLU A 32 -5.49 11.64 9.20
CA GLU A 32 -5.56 12.96 9.85
C GLU A 32 -6.00 14.06 8.88
N ARG A 33 -5.39 14.10 7.68
CA ARG A 33 -5.68 15.11 6.66
C ARG A 33 -7.09 14.97 6.08
N LEU A 34 -7.45 13.75 5.68
CA LEU A 34 -8.75 13.48 5.05
C LEU A 34 -9.91 13.76 5.98
N LEU A 35 -9.74 13.50 7.27
CA LEU A 35 -10.80 13.67 8.24
C LEU A 35 -10.83 15.10 8.83
N ARG A 36 -9.84 15.95 8.49
CA ARG A 36 -9.64 17.31 9.07
C ARG A 36 -9.75 17.26 10.61
N THR A 37 -9.25 16.19 11.20
CA THR A 37 -9.38 15.93 12.63
C THR A 37 -7.97 15.88 13.19
N GLY A 38 -7.41 17.05 13.52
CA GLY A 38 -6.33 17.13 14.53
C GLY A 38 -6.79 16.57 15.90
N GLU A 39 -8.06 16.16 16.00
CA GLU A 39 -8.68 15.47 17.12
C GLU A 39 -8.61 13.94 17.00
N MET A 40 -8.10 13.31 15.94
CA MET A 40 -8.09 11.82 15.90
C MET A 40 -7.29 11.25 17.07
N ASP A 41 -6.08 11.77 17.30
CA ASP A 41 -5.27 11.41 18.45
C ASP A 41 -6.01 11.73 19.76
N ALA A 42 -6.66 12.90 19.84
CA ALA A 42 -7.45 13.29 21.00
C ALA A 42 -8.68 12.38 21.24
N GLU A 43 -9.32 11.89 20.18
CA GLU A 43 -10.45 10.97 20.24
C GLU A 43 -9.99 9.57 20.65
N LEU A 44 -8.83 9.13 20.16
CA LEU A 44 -8.19 7.90 20.62
C LEU A 44 -7.80 7.98 22.10
N GLU A 45 -7.25 9.12 22.54
CA GLU A 45 -6.94 9.39 23.96
C GLU A 45 -8.20 9.37 24.85
N LYS A 46 -9.34 9.85 24.34
CA LYS A 46 -10.64 9.77 25.02
C LYS A 46 -11.25 8.37 25.04
N GLY A 47 -10.63 7.38 24.38
CA GLY A 47 -11.17 6.02 24.27
C GLY A 47 -12.34 5.90 23.29
N ASN A 48 -12.44 6.79 22.30
CA ASN A 48 -13.49 6.74 21.28
C ASN A 48 -13.30 5.51 20.37
N ALA A 49 -14.10 4.47 20.62
CA ALA A 49 -14.05 3.22 19.85
C ALA A 49 -14.34 3.41 18.36
N ALA A 50 -15.18 4.38 17.97
CA ALA A 50 -15.49 4.65 16.57
C ALA A 50 -14.27 5.19 15.83
N ALA A 51 -13.54 6.14 16.44
CA ALA A 51 -12.29 6.67 15.90
C ALA A 51 -11.24 5.55 15.74
N ALA A 52 -11.11 4.68 16.75
CA ALA A 52 -10.20 3.54 16.73
C ALA A 52 -10.53 2.54 15.60
N VAL A 53 -11.81 2.21 15.40
CA VAL A 53 -12.25 1.32 14.32
C VAL A 53 -11.91 1.91 12.95
N LEU A 54 -12.21 3.19 12.72
CA LEU A 54 -11.91 3.83 11.45
C LEU A 54 -10.40 3.90 11.19
N ALA A 55 -9.61 4.28 12.19
CA ALA A 55 -8.16 4.35 12.10
C ALA A 55 -7.55 2.97 11.78
N ALA A 56 -7.98 1.93 12.50
CA ALA A 56 -7.55 0.56 12.27
C ALA A 56 -7.89 0.06 10.85
N ALA A 57 -9.11 0.34 10.38
CA ALA A 57 -9.52 -0.03 9.03
C ALA A 57 -8.72 0.71 7.94
N GLY A 58 -8.44 2.01 8.14
CA GLY A 58 -7.61 2.78 7.22
C GLY A 58 -6.16 2.31 7.18
N LEU A 59 -5.57 2.02 8.34
CA LEU A 59 -4.23 1.41 8.43
C LEU A 59 -4.19 0.03 7.77
N LEU A 60 -5.21 -0.81 7.98
CA LEU A 60 -5.31 -2.12 7.34
C LEU A 60 -5.41 -2.00 5.81
N SER A 61 -6.25 -1.09 5.32
CA SER A 61 -6.39 -0.79 3.89
C SER A 61 -5.05 -0.38 3.26
N LEU A 62 -4.26 0.44 3.94
CA LEU A 62 -2.94 0.84 3.48
C LEU A 62 -1.91 -0.28 3.55
N GLY A 63 -1.90 -1.04 4.65
CA GLY A 63 -1.02 -2.20 4.82
C GLY A 63 -1.24 -3.24 3.73
N LEU A 64 -2.49 -3.46 3.33
CA LEU A 64 -2.84 -4.36 2.24
C LEU A 64 -2.22 -3.92 0.91
N LEU A 65 -2.28 -2.63 0.57
CA LEU A 65 -1.69 -2.11 -0.66
C LEU A 65 -0.16 -2.06 -0.56
N ALA A 66 0.39 -1.64 0.58
CA ALA A 66 1.82 -1.61 0.85
C ALA A 66 2.47 -3.00 0.72
N LYS A 67 1.75 -4.07 1.09
CA LYS A 67 2.17 -5.45 0.86
C LYS A 67 2.49 -5.73 -0.62
N HIS A 68 1.72 -5.18 -1.56
CA HIS A 68 1.97 -5.38 -2.99
C HIS A 68 3.27 -4.69 -3.46
N ALA A 69 3.68 -3.58 -2.85
CA ALA A 69 5.00 -3.01 -3.11
C ALA A 69 6.11 -3.97 -2.65
N VAL A 70 5.97 -4.53 -1.45
CA VAL A 70 6.95 -5.48 -0.90
C VAL A 70 7.07 -6.71 -1.80
N THR A 71 5.95 -7.29 -2.25
CA THR A 71 5.97 -8.46 -3.14
C THR A 71 6.57 -8.13 -4.50
N ALA A 72 6.18 -7.00 -5.13
CA ALA A 72 6.73 -6.58 -6.42
C ALA A 72 8.24 -6.33 -6.35
N THR A 73 8.72 -5.68 -5.28
CA THR A 73 10.16 -5.48 -5.07
C THR A 73 10.89 -6.80 -4.83
N PHE A 74 10.28 -7.77 -4.12
CA PHE A 74 10.88 -9.10 -3.94
C PHE A 74 11.00 -9.84 -5.27
N SER A 75 9.98 -9.78 -6.12
CA SER A 75 10.03 -10.31 -7.49
C SER A 75 11.13 -9.64 -8.31
N ALA A 76 11.29 -8.31 -8.19
CA ALA A 76 12.37 -7.57 -8.83
C ALA A 76 13.75 -8.06 -8.38
N ILE A 77 13.95 -8.22 -7.06
CA ILE A 77 15.20 -8.71 -6.47
C ILE A 77 15.52 -10.10 -7.02
N ASP A 78 14.55 -11.01 -6.99
CA ASP A 78 14.75 -12.39 -7.46
C ASP A 78 15.05 -12.45 -8.96
N PHE A 79 14.43 -11.57 -9.75
CA PHE A 79 14.69 -11.46 -11.19
C PHE A 79 16.09 -10.89 -11.48
N LEU A 80 16.47 -9.78 -10.84
CA LEU A 80 17.74 -9.08 -11.12
C LEU A 80 18.97 -9.87 -10.67
N ILE A 81 18.84 -10.71 -9.64
CA ILE A 81 19.94 -11.51 -9.08
C ILE A 81 20.09 -12.86 -9.82
N ARG A 82 19.08 -13.31 -10.58
CA ARG A 82 19.09 -14.64 -11.22
C ARG A 82 20.26 -14.78 -12.20
N GLY A 83 21.29 -15.52 -11.80
CA GLY A 83 22.46 -15.83 -12.63
C GLY A 83 23.50 -14.71 -12.75
N ARG A 84 23.43 -13.64 -11.95
CA ARG A 84 24.42 -12.55 -11.94
C ARG A 84 25.15 -12.43 -10.60
N GLN A 85 26.42 -12.03 -10.65
CA GLN A 85 27.13 -11.57 -9.45
C GLN A 85 26.57 -10.21 -9.01
N VAL A 86 26.51 -9.98 -7.71
CA VAL A 86 25.98 -8.72 -7.14
C VAL A 86 27.04 -7.64 -7.30
N GLU A 87 26.88 -6.77 -8.28
CA GLU A 87 27.74 -5.61 -8.52
C GLU A 87 27.09 -4.32 -7.97
N ALA A 88 27.90 -3.32 -7.65
CA ALA A 88 27.44 -2.01 -7.15
C ALA A 88 26.32 -1.34 -8.00
N PRO A 89 26.37 -1.31 -9.35
CA PRO A 89 25.28 -0.74 -10.16
C PRO A 89 23.95 -1.50 -10.05
N LEU A 90 24.00 -2.80 -9.70
CA LEU A 90 22.79 -3.59 -9.47
C LEU A 90 22.05 -3.14 -8.21
N LEU A 91 22.81 -2.81 -7.15
CA LEU A 91 22.26 -2.32 -5.89
C LEU A 91 21.50 -0.99 -6.09
N GLY A 92 22.05 -0.08 -6.91
CA GLY A 92 21.37 1.17 -7.24
C GLY A 92 20.03 0.97 -7.95
N LYS A 93 19.97 0.01 -8.89
CA LYS A 93 18.70 -0.35 -9.57
C LYS A 93 17.68 -0.95 -8.60
N LEU A 94 18.12 -1.85 -7.71
CA LEU A 94 17.25 -2.45 -6.70
C LEU A 94 16.66 -1.42 -5.74
N ALA A 95 17.48 -0.47 -5.28
CA ALA A 95 17.02 0.63 -4.44
C ALA A 95 15.99 1.50 -5.17
N LEU A 96 16.25 1.84 -6.45
CA LEU A 96 15.32 2.62 -7.27
C LEU A 96 13.97 1.90 -7.43
N TYR A 97 13.97 0.60 -7.76
CA TYR A 97 12.73 -0.18 -7.87
C TYR A 97 11.99 -0.25 -6.54
N GLY A 98 12.70 -0.53 -5.44
CA GLY A 98 12.08 -0.57 -4.11
C GLY A 98 11.41 0.75 -3.73
N ILE A 99 12.08 1.88 -3.99
CA ILE A 99 11.51 3.21 -3.74
C ILE A 99 10.31 3.47 -4.65
N ALA A 100 10.41 3.16 -5.95
CA ALA A 100 9.32 3.39 -6.91
C ALA A 100 8.08 2.55 -6.58
N HIS A 101 8.27 1.25 -6.28
CA HIS A 101 7.19 0.35 -5.87
C HIS A 101 6.51 0.83 -4.59
N ALA A 102 7.30 1.16 -3.56
CA ALA A 102 6.79 1.69 -2.30
C ALA A 102 6.02 3.00 -2.53
N ALA A 103 6.62 3.98 -3.22
CA ALA A 103 5.99 5.27 -3.47
C ALA A 103 4.66 5.14 -4.23
N LEU A 104 4.61 4.32 -5.28
CA LEU A 104 3.39 4.13 -6.06
C LEU A 104 2.30 3.44 -5.23
N SER A 105 2.63 2.36 -4.53
CA SER A 105 1.68 1.64 -3.69
C SER A 105 1.11 2.53 -2.58
N LEU A 106 1.98 3.28 -1.91
CA LEU A 106 1.61 4.23 -0.87
C LEU A 106 0.72 5.35 -1.43
N ALA A 107 1.04 5.91 -2.60
CA ALA A 107 0.22 6.92 -3.24
C ALA A 107 -1.19 6.38 -3.60
N VAL A 108 -1.27 5.17 -4.17
CA VAL A 108 -2.54 4.50 -4.48
C VAL A 108 -3.32 4.18 -3.21
N GLY A 109 -2.63 3.81 -2.14
CA GLY A 109 -3.20 3.64 -0.81
C GLY A 109 -3.83 4.92 -0.28
N ALA A 110 -3.12 6.03 -0.31
CA ALA A 110 -3.65 7.32 0.12
C ALA A 110 -4.88 7.73 -0.70
N ALA A 111 -4.82 7.52 -2.02
CA ALA A 111 -5.96 7.77 -2.91
C ALA A 111 -7.16 6.86 -2.58
N THR A 112 -6.92 5.60 -2.25
CA THR A 112 -7.97 4.64 -1.83
C THR A 112 -8.70 5.12 -0.60
N LEU A 113 -7.98 5.60 0.42
CA LEU A 113 -8.61 6.17 1.62
C LEU A 113 -9.45 7.41 1.26
N ALA A 114 -8.93 8.30 0.42
CA ALA A 114 -9.64 9.50 0.00
C ALA A 114 -10.93 9.19 -0.77
N ILE A 115 -10.84 8.24 -1.70
CA ILE A 115 -11.96 7.77 -2.51
C ILE A 115 -13.00 7.06 -1.63
N GLY A 116 -12.58 6.25 -0.65
CA GLY A 116 -13.49 5.60 0.30
C GLY A 116 -14.32 6.60 1.09
N THR A 117 -13.67 7.62 1.66
CA THR A 117 -14.35 8.71 2.38
C THR A 117 -15.30 9.48 1.45
N PHE A 118 -14.86 9.81 0.23
CA PHE A 118 -15.68 10.51 -0.75
C PHE A 118 -16.93 9.70 -1.15
N LEU A 119 -16.76 8.43 -1.51
CA LEU A 119 -17.87 7.54 -1.89
C LEU A 119 -18.90 7.42 -0.77
N PHE A 120 -18.44 7.23 0.46
CA PHE A 120 -19.34 7.08 1.58
C PHE A 120 -20.19 8.34 1.79
N SER A 121 -19.57 9.52 1.83
CA SER A 121 -20.30 10.80 1.95
C SER A 121 -21.35 11.03 0.85
N ARG A 122 -21.17 10.42 -0.33
CA ARG A 122 -22.14 10.49 -1.43
C ARG A 122 -23.29 9.51 -1.31
N LEU A 123 -23.09 8.37 -0.65
CA LEU A 123 -24.09 7.34 -0.44
C LEU A 123 -25.03 7.71 0.72
N THR A 124 -24.51 8.34 1.77
CA THR A 124 -25.26 8.73 2.97
C THR A 124 -25.64 10.21 2.95
N ARG A 125 -26.53 10.58 2.01
CA ARG A 125 -27.07 11.96 1.95
C ARG A 125 -27.87 12.29 3.21
N GLY A 126 -27.31 13.13 4.08
CA GLY A 126 -28.01 13.68 5.25
C GLY A 126 -27.41 13.32 6.61
N VAL A 127 -26.33 12.54 6.66
CA VAL A 127 -25.58 12.26 7.89
C VAL A 127 -24.17 12.80 7.72
N ASP A 128 -23.69 13.60 8.67
CA ASP A 128 -22.26 13.91 8.76
C ASP A 128 -21.56 12.77 9.52
N GLU A 129 -20.96 11.86 8.77
CA GLU A 129 -20.43 10.61 9.30
C GLU A 129 -19.20 10.86 10.14
N ILE A 130 -18.40 11.86 9.77
CA ILE A 130 -17.23 12.27 10.56
C ILE A 130 -17.68 12.87 11.87
N ALA A 131 -18.74 13.69 11.88
CA ALA A 131 -19.33 14.19 13.13
C ALA A 131 -19.91 13.05 13.99
N GLN A 132 -20.51 12.03 13.41
CA GLN A 132 -21.00 10.86 14.15
C GLN A 132 -19.87 10.06 14.79
N ILE A 133 -18.76 9.86 14.07
CA ILE A 133 -17.57 9.17 14.59
C ILE A 133 -16.96 9.96 15.75
N ARG A 134 -16.88 11.29 15.64
CA ARG A 134 -16.45 12.17 16.75
C ARG A 134 -17.36 12.11 17.97
N LYS A 135 -18.64 11.75 17.80
CA LYS A 135 -19.59 11.51 18.91
C LYS A 135 -19.49 10.09 19.49
N GLY A 136 -18.56 9.27 19.02
CA GLY A 136 -18.40 7.89 19.48
C GLY A 136 -19.29 6.87 18.79
N ASN A 137 -19.99 7.24 17.71
CA ASN A 137 -20.86 6.32 17.01
C ASN A 137 -20.06 5.36 16.13
N VAL A 138 -20.02 4.10 16.53
CA VAL A 138 -19.22 3.05 15.87
C VAL A 138 -19.82 2.61 14.53
N ALA A 139 -21.14 2.72 14.35
CA ALA A 139 -21.81 2.24 13.14
C ALA A 139 -21.23 2.86 11.84
N PRO A 140 -21.13 4.19 11.69
CA PRO A 140 -20.53 4.80 10.51
C PRO A 140 -19.03 4.48 10.37
N ALA A 141 -18.29 4.32 11.47
CA ALA A 141 -16.89 3.93 11.42
C ALA A 141 -16.68 2.54 10.81
N ILE A 142 -17.51 1.57 11.19
CA ILE A 142 -17.46 0.20 10.63
C ILE A 142 -17.75 0.24 9.14
N VAL A 143 -18.82 0.94 8.72
CA VAL A 143 -19.21 0.96 7.31
C VAL A 143 -18.16 1.67 6.46
N LEU A 144 -17.70 2.85 6.88
CA LEU A 144 -16.66 3.59 6.18
C LEU A 144 -15.34 2.81 6.12
N GLY A 145 -14.90 2.24 7.24
CA GLY A 145 -13.70 1.40 7.29
C GLY A 145 -13.79 0.19 6.36
N THR A 146 -14.96 -0.45 6.30
CA THR A 146 -15.20 -1.59 5.40
C THR A 146 -15.13 -1.15 3.94
N VAL A 147 -15.72 -0.01 3.58
CA VAL A 147 -15.64 0.55 2.22
C VAL A 147 -14.18 0.75 1.80
N MET A 148 -13.35 1.30 2.69
CA MET A 148 -11.92 1.52 2.41
C MET A 148 -11.18 0.21 2.15
N ILE A 149 -11.40 -0.81 2.99
CA ILE A 149 -10.81 -2.14 2.81
C ILE A 149 -11.27 -2.78 1.50
N VAL A 150 -12.56 -2.69 1.16
CA VAL A 150 -13.10 -3.23 -0.09
C VAL A 150 -12.44 -2.55 -1.30
N ILE A 151 -12.31 -1.23 -1.30
CA ILE A 151 -11.65 -0.52 -2.41
C ILE A 151 -10.19 -0.96 -2.51
N ALA A 152 -9.46 -1.09 -1.39
CA ALA A 152 -8.07 -1.57 -1.41
C ALA A 152 -7.95 -2.99 -1.99
N LEU A 153 -8.84 -3.90 -1.62
CA LEU A 153 -8.88 -5.27 -2.17
C LEU A 153 -9.15 -5.28 -3.68
N VAL A 154 -10.04 -4.40 -4.15
CA VAL A 154 -10.40 -4.32 -5.57
C VAL A 154 -9.29 -3.63 -6.40
N VAL A 155 -8.60 -2.66 -5.83
CA VAL A 155 -7.51 -1.92 -6.49
C VAL A 155 -6.21 -2.74 -6.51
N ALA A 156 -5.99 -3.60 -5.51
CA ALA A 156 -4.77 -4.37 -5.33
C ALA A 156 -4.26 -5.09 -6.60
N PRO A 157 -5.08 -5.87 -7.35
CA PRO A 157 -4.60 -6.55 -8.55
C PRO A 157 -4.15 -5.59 -9.67
N GLY A 158 -4.85 -4.45 -9.82
CA GLY A 158 -4.47 -3.41 -10.79
C GLY A 158 -3.17 -2.72 -10.39
N LEU A 159 -3.00 -2.45 -9.09
CA LEU A 159 -1.74 -1.93 -8.55
C LEU A 159 -0.59 -2.93 -8.78
N GLU A 160 -0.79 -4.22 -8.49
CA GLU A 160 0.22 -5.26 -8.72
C GLU A 160 0.65 -5.31 -10.19
N THR A 161 -0.30 -5.30 -11.12
CA THR A 161 -0.02 -5.24 -12.56
C THR A 161 0.82 -4.01 -12.93
N ALA A 162 0.47 -2.84 -12.38
CA ALA A 162 1.22 -1.61 -12.62
C ALA A 162 2.65 -1.68 -12.05
N LEU A 163 2.80 -2.23 -10.84
CA LEU A 163 4.10 -2.41 -10.16
C LEU A 163 5.00 -3.38 -10.94
N ASP A 164 4.45 -4.48 -11.46
CA ASP A 164 5.17 -5.44 -12.29
C ASP A 164 5.59 -4.83 -13.63
N GLY A 165 4.77 -3.94 -14.20
CA GLY A 165 5.10 -3.19 -15.41
C GLY A 165 6.31 -2.25 -15.27
N LEU A 166 6.72 -1.90 -14.04
CA LEU A 166 7.98 -1.18 -13.82
C LEU A 166 9.21 -2.09 -13.95
N LEU A 167 9.04 -3.41 -13.90
CA LEU A 167 10.14 -4.34 -14.06
C LEU A 167 10.61 -4.36 -15.52
N PRO A 168 11.93 -4.42 -15.77
CA PRO A 168 12.45 -4.66 -17.10
C PRO A 168 12.29 -6.15 -17.40
N LEU A 169 11.06 -6.58 -17.69
CA LEU A 169 10.80 -7.95 -18.09
C LEU A 169 11.56 -8.22 -19.40
N PRO A 170 12.16 -9.41 -19.57
CA PRO A 170 12.67 -9.79 -20.88
C PRO A 170 11.49 -9.81 -21.85
N THR A 171 11.62 -9.17 -23.00
CA THR A 171 10.65 -9.31 -24.08
C THR A 171 10.59 -10.79 -24.42
N LEU A 172 9.43 -11.44 -24.21
CA LEU A 172 9.24 -12.79 -24.70
C LEU A 172 9.30 -12.68 -26.23
N ALA A 173 10.12 -13.50 -26.88
CA ALA A 173 10.30 -13.55 -28.34
C ALA A 173 9.00 -13.79 -29.16
N ARG A 174 7.82 -13.78 -28.53
CA ARG A 174 6.52 -13.78 -29.19
C ARG A 174 6.23 -12.49 -29.98
N ASP A 175 6.93 -11.39 -29.68
CA ASP A 175 6.84 -10.16 -30.49
C ASP A 175 7.70 -10.24 -31.78
N GLU A 176 8.51 -11.30 -31.94
CA GLU A 176 9.36 -11.54 -33.13
C GLU A 176 8.77 -12.57 -34.10
N VAL A 177 7.52 -13.03 -33.92
CA VAL A 177 6.88 -13.93 -34.89
C VAL A 177 6.47 -13.11 -36.12
N VAL A 178 7.46 -12.78 -36.95
CA VAL A 178 7.27 -12.42 -38.35
C VAL A 178 6.70 -13.66 -39.03
N ALA A 179 5.51 -13.52 -39.64
CA ALA A 179 4.93 -14.60 -40.42
C ALA A 179 5.94 -15.07 -41.49
N PRO A 180 6.14 -16.39 -41.67
CA PRO A 180 7.01 -16.87 -42.72
C PRO A 180 6.45 -16.37 -44.07
N SER A 181 7.28 -15.63 -44.80
CA SER A 181 7.03 -15.19 -46.17
C SER A 181 6.97 -16.35 -47.15
#